data_AF-A0A5N5TJG2-F1
#
_entry.id   AF-A0A5N5TJG2-F1
#
_cell.length_a   1.000
_cell.length_b   1.000
_cell.length_c   1.000
_cell.angle_alpha   90.00
_cell.angle_beta   90.00
_cell.angle_gamma   90.00
#
_symmetry.space_group_name_H-M   'P 1'
#
loop_
_entity.id
_entity.type
_entity.pdbx_description
1 polymer ?
#
loop_
_entity_poly.entity_id
_entity_poly.type
_entity_poly.pdbx_seq_one_letter_code
_entity_poly.pdbx_strand_id
1 'polypeptide(L)'
;MTDTDLDCSQLELSKENIQPIRQGRKASALCNALDRDHQNKLQSERHEFEKEIRAYTGDDPLSVWYRYVLWVEQNYPTGGVQGNLFKLIESCFNTLYHNGEFDEKYINDERLLKLWVKYATLSPCPLEIYQTLYAKNIFTELAKFYEIWAWELEQRGNVKKAYSIYSDGCQRKAKPVELLEVAFGKFLARVAKMTLEGIGCRGKWK
;
A
#
# COMPACT_ATOMS: atom_id res chain seq x y z
N MET A 1 -13.50 40.75 -25.68
CA MET A 1 -12.18 40.23 -26.11
C MET A 1 -11.15 41.00 -25.32
N THR A 2 -10.66 40.42 -24.23
CA THR A 2 -9.52 40.89 -23.45
C THR A 2 -8.83 39.65 -22.91
N ASP A 3 -7.70 39.33 -23.54
CA ASP A 3 -6.72 38.37 -23.06
C ASP A 3 -6.32 38.70 -21.62
N THR A 4 -6.39 37.71 -20.74
CA THR A 4 -5.62 37.72 -19.51
C THR A 4 -4.49 36.72 -19.71
N ASP A 5 -3.34 37.27 -20.08
CA ASP A 5 -2.06 36.59 -20.17
C ASP A 5 -1.81 35.77 -18.90
N LEU A 6 -1.59 34.47 -19.08
CA LEU A 6 -1.14 33.56 -18.04
C LEU A 6 0.23 34.07 -17.54
N ASP A 7 0.26 34.53 -16.29
CA ASP A 7 1.47 34.95 -15.60
C ASP A 7 2.43 33.76 -15.40
N CYS A 8 3.36 33.62 -16.34
CA CYS A 8 4.39 32.57 -16.39
C CYS A 8 5.42 32.70 -15.25
N SER A 9 5.39 33.79 -14.47
CA SER A 9 6.35 34.03 -13.38
C SER A 9 6.13 33.14 -12.14
N GLN A 10 4.92 32.59 -11.95
CA GLN A 10 4.64 31.65 -10.86
C GLN A 10 5.19 30.22 -11.10
N LEU A 11 5.48 29.86 -12.35
CA LEU A 11 6.08 28.56 -12.70
C LEU A 11 7.55 28.45 -12.29
N GLU A 12 8.24 29.58 -12.11
CA GLU A 12 9.67 29.57 -11.76
C GLU A 12 9.92 29.36 -10.26
N LEU A 13 8.97 29.71 -9.39
CA LEU A 13 9.12 29.57 -7.94
C LEU A 13 8.95 28.12 -7.44
N SER A 14 8.42 27.24 -8.29
CA SER A 14 8.06 25.86 -7.89
C SER A 14 8.99 24.78 -8.49
N LYS A 15 10.13 25.17 -9.07
CA LYS A 15 11.09 24.23 -9.67
C LYS A 15 11.91 23.45 -8.62
N GLU A 16 12.02 23.96 -7.38
CA GLU A 16 12.99 23.41 -6.41
C GLU A 16 12.52 22.23 -5.56
N ASN A 17 11.22 21.89 -5.55
CA ASN A 17 10.67 20.82 -4.69
C ASN A 17 10.16 19.58 -5.46
N ILE A 18 10.44 19.46 -6.76
CA ILE A 18 9.96 18.36 -7.59
C ILE A 18 11.04 17.28 -7.66
N GLN A 19 10.85 16.17 -6.94
CA GLN A 19 11.66 14.97 -7.19
C GLN A 19 11.39 14.45 -8.61
N PRO A 20 12.42 14.11 -9.40
CA PRO A 20 12.23 13.69 -10.78
C PRO A 20 11.59 12.29 -10.87
N ILE A 21 10.43 12.20 -11.51
CA ILE A 21 9.74 10.94 -11.84
C ILE A 21 9.77 10.76 -13.37
N ARG A 22 10.20 9.59 -13.85
CA ARG A 22 10.53 9.28 -15.26
C ARG A 22 9.34 9.15 -16.23
N GLN A 23 8.13 9.55 -15.86
CA GLN A 23 6.99 9.60 -16.78
C GLN A 23 6.22 10.91 -16.58
N GLY A 24 6.21 11.74 -17.63
CA GLY A 24 5.63 13.08 -17.62
C GLY A 24 4.16 13.09 -17.20
N ARG A 25 3.78 14.06 -16.36
CA ARG A 25 2.38 14.31 -16.00
C ARG A 25 1.69 15.13 -17.08
N LYS A 26 0.44 14.78 -17.43
CA LYS A 26 -0.47 15.68 -18.15
C LYS A 26 -0.76 16.87 -17.23
N ALA A 27 -0.57 18.09 -17.75
CA ALA A 27 -0.71 19.36 -17.02
C ALA A 27 -2.08 19.56 -16.31
N SER A 28 -3.12 18.81 -16.71
CA SER A 28 -4.47 18.90 -16.15
C SER A 28 -4.61 18.49 -14.68
N ALA A 29 -3.71 17.67 -14.15
CA ALA A 29 -3.78 17.25 -12.74
C ALA A 29 -3.34 18.36 -11.75
N LEU A 30 -2.62 19.38 -12.23
CA LEU A 30 -2.11 20.45 -11.38
C LEU A 30 -3.11 21.59 -11.19
N CYS A 31 -3.94 21.89 -12.21
CA CYS A 31 -4.97 22.94 -12.13
C CYS A 31 -6.11 22.58 -11.17
N ASN A 32 -6.51 21.31 -11.09
CA ASN A 32 -7.61 20.88 -10.22
C ASN A 32 -7.30 21.03 -8.72
N ALA A 33 -6.02 21.00 -8.33
CA ALA A 33 -5.61 21.18 -6.93
C ALA A 33 -5.82 22.62 -6.42
N LEU A 34 -6.02 23.59 -7.32
CA LEU A 34 -6.18 25.02 -7.01
C LEU A 34 -7.63 25.52 -7.10
N ASP A 35 -8.57 24.67 -7.54
CA ASP A 35 -9.99 25.02 -7.67
C ASP A 35 -10.73 24.87 -6.34
N ARG A 36 -11.29 25.97 -5.81
CA ARG A 36 -12.04 25.98 -4.54
C ARG A 36 -13.28 25.10 -4.60
N ASP A 37 -13.94 25.00 -5.76
CA ASP A 37 -15.15 24.18 -5.90
C ASP A 37 -14.80 22.69 -5.85
N HIS A 38 -13.66 22.31 -6.41
CA HIS A 38 -13.12 20.97 -6.29
C HIS A 38 -12.79 20.62 -4.82
N GLN A 39 -12.14 21.53 -4.08
CA GLN A 39 -11.83 21.31 -2.66
C GLN A 39 -13.10 21.17 -1.80
N ASN A 40 -14.13 21.99 -2.04
CA ASN A 40 -15.40 21.91 -1.34
C ASN A 40 -16.11 20.57 -1.59
N LYS A 41 -16.09 20.11 -2.85
CA LYS A 41 -16.65 18.80 -3.21
C LYS A 41 -15.94 17.66 -2.47
N LEU A 42 -14.60 17.67 -2.44
CA LEU A 42 -13.83 16.66 -1.72
C LEU A 42 -14.13 16.64 -0.21
N GLN A 43 -14.29 17.81 0.40
CA GLN A 43 -14.67 17.90 1.82
C GLN A 43 -16.08 17.33 2.07
N SER A 44 -17.03 17.58 1.18
CA SER A 44 -18.38 17.03 1.28
C SER A 44 -18.38 15.50 1.19
N GLU A 45 -17.72 14.94 0.17
CA GLU A 45 -17.62 13.48 -0.01
C GLU A 45 -16.92 12.81 1.19
N ARG A 46 -15.87 13.45 1.71
CA ARG A 46 -15.21 13.00 2.95
C ARG A 46 -16.18 12.96 4.14
N HIS A 47 -16.98 14.00 4.31
CA HIS A 47 -17.96 14.07 5.40
C HIS A 47 -19.03 12.99 5.29
N GLU A 48 -19.43 12.60 4.08
CA GLU A 48 -20.35 11.49 3.83
C GLU A 48 -19.78 10.15 4.30
N PHE A 49 -18.52 9.84 3.97
CA PHE A 49 -17.86 8.64 4.49
C PHE A 49 -17.77 8.63 6.01
N GLU A 50 -17.42 9.76 6.63
CA GLU A 50 -17.33 9.87 8.08
C GLU A 50 -18.70 9.74 8.78
N LYS A 51 -19.78 10.16 8.12
CA LYS A 51 -21.16 9.91 8.58
C LYS A 51 -21.54 8.44 8.43
N GLU A 52 -21.22 7.84 7.28
CA GLU A 52 -21.49 6.43 7.00
C GLU A 52 -20.83 5.53 8.06
N ILE A 53 -19.55 5.78 8.38
CA ILE A 53 -18.81 5.04 9.42
C ILE A 53 -19.47 5.19 10.79
N ARG A 54 -19.89 6.40 11.18
CA ARG A 54 -20.52 6.67 12.48
C ARG A 54 -21.91 6.05 12.63
N ALA A 55 -22.68 6.01 11.55
CA ALA A 55 -24.02 5.44 11.51
C ALA A 55 -24.01 3.94 11.14
N TYR A 56 -22.82 3.35 10.94
CA TYR A 56 -22.70 1.99 10.45
C TYR A 56 -23.22 0.98 11.47
N THR A 57 -24.16 0.14 11.03
CA THR A 57 -24.79 -0.90 11.85
C THR A 57 -24.81 -2.27 11.15
N GLY A 58 -24.07 -2.39 10.03
CA GLY A 58 -23.98 -3.64 9.28
C GLY A 58 -22.89 -4.59 9.80
N ASP A 59 -22.76 -5.74 9.15
CA ASP A 59 -21.84 -6.81 9.56
C ASP A 59 -20.42 -6.69 8.98
N ASP A 60 -20.23 -5.84 7.96
CA ASP A 60 -18.95 -5.64 7.24
C ASP A 60 -18.43 -4.18 7.33
N PRO A 61 -18.02 -3.70 8.52
CA PRO A 61 -17.43 -2.37 8.65
C PRO A 61 -16.21 -2.14 7.74
N LEU A 62 -15.44 -3.19 7.42
CA LEU A 62 -14.27 -3.09 6.54
C LEU A 62 -14.64 -2.57 5.14
N SER A 63 -15.83 -2.89 4.63
CA SER A 63 -16.29 -2.42 3.32
C SER A 63 -16.30 -0.89 3.19
N VAL A 64 -16.77 -0.17 4.22
CA VAL A 64 -16.88 1.29 4.22
C VAL A 64 -15.49 1.92 4.30
N TRP A 65 -14.65 1.41 5.22
CA TRP A 65 -13.27 1.85 5.36
C TRP A 65 -12.44 1.63 4.10
N TYR A 66 -12.59 0.47 3.46
CA TYR A 66 -11.86 0.14 2.23
C TYR A 66 -12.24 1.09 1.09
N ARG A 67 -13.53 1.38 0.89
CA ARG A 67 -13.98 2.38 -0.09
C ARG A 67 -13.45 3.77 0.22
N TYR A 68 -13.47 4.17 1.49
CA TYR A 68 -12.98 5.49 1.89
C TYR A 68 -11.48 5.63 1.62
N VAL A 69 -10.68 4.61 1.93
CA VAL A 69 -9.24 4.59 1.62
C VAL A 69 -9.00 4.70 0.11
N LEU A 70 -9.71 3.94 -0.73
CA LEU A 70 -9.58 4.03 -2.18
C LEU A 70 -9.97 5.43 -2.71
N TRP A 71 -11.02 6.02 -2.15
CA TRP A 71 -11.43 7.38 -2.51
C TRP A 71 -10.34 8.41 -2.16
N VAL A 72 -9.71 8.31 -0.99
CA VAL A 72 -8.59 9.20 -0.62
C VAL A 72 -7.43 9.04 -1.60
N GLU A 73 -7.07 7.81 -1.99
CA GLU A 73 -5.98 7.59 -2.95
C GLU A 73 -6.25 8.18 -4.33
N GLN A 74 -7.50 8.12 -4.80
CA GLN A 74 -7.88 8.64 -6.10
C GLN A 74 -7.90 10.17 -6.14
N ASN A 75 -8.28 10.81 -5.04
CA ASN A 75 -8.48 12.26 -4.98
C ASN A 75 -7.27 13.04 -4.43
N TYR A 76 -6.31 12.38 -3.78
CA TYR A 76 -5.11 13.01 -3.21
C TYR A 76 -3.81 12.43 -3.82
N PRO A 77 -3.41 12.86 -5.04
CA PRO A 77 -2.29 12.29 -5.80
C PRO A 77 -0.89 12.58 -5.22
N THR A 78 -0.76 13.53 -4.28
CA THR A 78 0.50 13.86 -3.57
C THR A 78 0.78 12.94 -2.37
N GLY A 79 0.45 11.65 -2.50
CA GLY A 79 0.85 10.62 -1.55
C GLY A 79 0.04 10.59 -0.26
N GLY A 80 -1.23 11.04 -0.27
CA GLY A 80 -2.12 10.88 0.87
C GLY A 80 -1.72 11.61 2.16
N VAL A 81 -0.65 12.41 2.16
CA VAL A 81 -0.23 13.23 3.32
C VAL A 81 -1.28 14.29 3.64
N GLN A 82 -1.86 14.93 2.60
CA GLN A 82 -3.01 15.82 2.74
C GLN A 82 -4.30 15.06 3.10
N GLY A 83 -4.44 13.82 2.62
CA GLY A 83 -5.56 12.93 2.92
C GLY A 83 -5.44 12.20 4.27
N ASN A 84 -4.34 12.39 5.00
CA ASN A 84 -4.02 11.71 6.26
C ASN A 84 -4.23 10.19 6.22
N LEU A 85 -3.83 9.56 5.10
CA LEU A 85 -4.13 8.16 4.78
C LEU A 85 -3.64 7.19 5.86
N PHE A 86 -2.48 7.47 6.47
CA PHE A 86 -1.94 6.68 7.57
C PHE A 86 -2.92 6.59 8.74
N LYS A 87 -3.38 7.73 9.26
CA LYS A 87 -4.34 7.77 10.38
C LYS A 87 -5.70 7.20 10.01
N LEU A 88 -6.09 7.32 8.75
CA LEU A 88 -7.33 6.72 8.26
C LEU A 88 -7.27 5.19 8.36
N ILE A 89 -6.15 4.59 7.93
CA ILE A 89 -5.94 3.14 8.03
C ILE A 89 -5.81 2.71 9.49
N GLU A 90 -5.14 3.47 10.36
CA GLU A 90 -5.10 3.18 11.80
C GLU A 90 -6.50 3.18 12.42
N SER A 91 -7.34 4.15 12.04
CA SER A 91 -8.73 4.23 12.52
C SER A 91 -9.57 3.04 12.06
N CYS A 92 -9.36 2.58 10.82
CA CYS A 92 -9.93 1.34 10.32
C CYS A 92 -9.49 0.15 11.18
N PHE A 93 -8.19 0.00 11.44
CA PHE A 93 -7.68 -1.10 12.26
C PHE A 93 -8.25 -1.08 13.67
N ASN A 94 -8.30 0.08 14.33
CA ASN A 94 -8.91 0.22 15.66
C ASN A 94 -10.40 -0.11 15.68
N THR A 95 -11.11 0.13 14.58
CA THR A 95 -12.53 -0.22 14.46
C THR A 95 -12.72 -1.74 14.28
N LEU A 96 -11.77 -2.43 13.64
CA LEU A 96 -11.85 -3.86 13.40
C LEU A 96 -11.20 -4.71 14.50
N TYR A 97 -10.39 -4.08 15.35
CA TYR A 97 -9.67 -4.72 16.43
C TYR A 97 -10.48 -4.63 17.73
N HIS A 98 -11.09 -5.74 18.13
CA HIS A 98 -11.93 -5.83 19.31
C HIS A 98 -11.39 -6.91 20.26
N ASN A 99 -11.45 -6.65 21.56
CA ASN A 99 -10.99 -7.58 22.61
C ASN A 99 -9.54 -8.09 22.45
N GLY A 100 -8.68 -7.32 21.77
CA GLY A 100 -7.28 -7.69 21.58
C GLY A 100 -6.99 -8.51 20.33
N GLU A 101 -7.96 -8.75 19.47
CA GLU A 101 -7.81 -9.53 18.23
C GLU A 101 -8.61 -8.93 17.07
N PHE A 102 -8.28 -9.34 15.84
CA PHE A 102 -9.12 -9.05 14.68
C PHE A 102 -10.21 -10.11 14.57
N ASP A 103 -11.42 -9.72 14.16
CA ASP A 103 -12.49 -10.66 13.83
C ASP A 103 -12.00 -11.69 12.79
N GLU A 104 -12.23 -12.97 13.06
CA GLU A 104 -11.79 -14.11 12.25
C GLU A 104 -12.20 -13.98 10.78
N LYS A 105 -13.34 -13.33 10.50
CA LYS A 105 -13.80 -13.12 9.13
C LYS A 105 -12.86 -12.24 8.29
N TYR A 106 -12.00 -11.44 8.92
CA TYR A 106 -11.08 -10.54 8.22
C TYR A 106 -9.62 -10.98 8.20
N ILE A 107 -9.22 -11.96 9.02
CA ILE A 107 -7.81 -12.34 9.17
C ILE A 107 -7.17 -12.81 7.86
N ASN A 108 -7.97 -13.31 6.92
CA ASN A 108 -7.57 -13.69 5.57
C ASN A 108 -8.36 -12.93 4.48
N ASP A 109 -8.90 -11.74 4.79
CA ASP A 109 -9.58 -10.89 3.81
C ASP A 109 -8.55 -10.10 2.97
N GLU A 110 -8.65 -10.21 1.63
CA GLU A 110 -7.75 -9.52 0.70
C GLU A 110 -7.81 -7.99 0.79
N ARG A 111 -8.97 -7.42 1.13
CA ARG A 111 -9.13 -5.97 1.32
C ARG A 111 -8.32 -5.54 2.53
N LEU A 112 -8.37 -6.30 3.62
CA LEU A 112 -7.58 -6.01 4.81
C LEU A 112 -6.07 -6.16 4.51
N LEU A 113 -5.66 -7.19 3.78
CA LEU A 113 -4.27 -7.33 3.32
C LEU A 113 -3.82 -6.09 2.52
N LYS A 114 -4.62 -5.61 1.58
CA LYS A 114 -4.30 -4.41 0.79
C LYS A 114 -4.12 -3.17 1.68
N LEU A 115 -4.92 -3.01 2.74
CA LEU A 115 -4.75 -1.92 3.70
C LEU A 115 -3.45 -2.06 4.50
N TRP A 116 -3.11 -3.28 4.96
CA TRP A 116 -1.85 -3.53 5.65
C TRP A 116 -0.62 -3.29 4.79
N VAL A 117 -0.68 -3.65 3.51
CA VAL A 117 0.41 -3.38 2.56
C VAL A 117 0.61 -1.87 2.41
N LYS A 118 -0.48 -1.10 2.25
CA LYS A 118 -0.42 0.36 2.21
C LYS A 118 0.17 0.93 3.50
N TYR A 119 -0.31 0.48 4.65
CA TYR A 119 0.21 0.87 5.95
C TYR A 119 1.71 0.59 6.08
N ALA A 120 2.16 -0.59 5.65
CA ALA A 120 3.57 -0.97 5.64
C ALA A 120 4.42 -0.07 4.73
N THR A 121 3.93 0.31 3.54
CA THR A 121 4.66 1.24 2.65
C THR A 121 4.82 2.64 3.22
N LEU A 122 3.93 3.04 4.14
CA LEU A 122 4.00 4.33 4.84
C LEU A 122 4.82 4.25 6.13
N SER A 123 5.19 3.05 6.57
CA SER A 123 5.92 2.80 7.82
C SER A 123 7.44 2.78 7.59
N PRO A 124 8.24 3.25 8.56
CA PRO A 124 9.70 3.13 8.49
C PRO A 124 10.20 1.67 8.51
N CYS A 125 9.42 0.75 9.09
CA CYS A 125 9.82 -0.65 9.34
C CYS A 125 8.77 -1.67 8.81
N PRO A 126 8.57 -1.78 7.48
CA PRO A 126 7.55 -2.69 6.91
C PRO A 126 7.80 -4.17 7.24
N LEU A 127 9.06 -4.60 7.38
CA LEU A 127 9.38 -5.99 7.69
C LEU A 127 8.89 -6.42 9.09
N GLU A 128 8.92 -5.52 10.07
CA GLU A 128 8.44 -5.78 11.42
C GLU A 128 6.92 -5.95 11.44
N ILE A 129 6.22 -5.19 10.61
CA ILE A 129 4.77 -5.34 10.40
C ILE A 129 4.45 -6.73 9.86
N TYR A 130 5.11 -7.16 8.77
CA TYR A 130 4.86 -8.50 8.20
C TYR A 130 5.20 -9.63 9.18
N GLN A 131 6.28 -9.50 9.95
CA GLN A 131 6.65 -10.46 10.99
C GLN A 131 5.57 -10.55 12.09
N THR A 132 5.05 -9.40 12.53
CA THR A 132 4.02 -9.34 13.57
C THR A 132 2.70 -9.96 13.07
N LEU A 133 2.31 -9.67 11.83
CA LEU A 133 1.12 -10.26 11.21
C LEU A 133 1.24 -11.78 11.11
N TYR A 134 2.40 -12.26 10.65
CA TYR A 134 2.67 -13.69 10.55
C TYR A 134 2.66 -14.38 11.93
N ALA A 135 3.28 -13.77 12.95
CA ALA A 135 3.29 -14.31 14.31
C ALA A 135 1.87 -14.42 14.92
N LYS A 136 0.95 -13.56 14.48
CA LYS A 136 -0.48 -13.59 14.86
C LYS A 136 -1.34 -14.48 13.95
N ASN A 137 -0.73 -15.25 13.04
CA ASN A 137 -1.40 -16.05 12.00
C ASN A 137 -2.31 -15.26 11.05
N ILE A 138 -2.12 -13.95 10.92
CA ILE A 138 -2.90 -13.10 10.03
C ILE A 138 -2.35 -13.23 8.60
N PHE A 139 -3.25 -13.39 7.62
CA PHE A 139 -2.99 -13.56 6.18
C PHE A 139 -2.19 -14.83 5.81
N THR A 140 -2.02 -15.77 6.73
CA THR A 140 -1.23 -16.98 6.49
C THR A 140 -1.86 -17.95 5.49
N GLU A 141 -3.13 -17.76 5.13
CA GLU A 141 -3.78 -18.51 4.07
C GLU A 141 -3.69 -17.82 2.70
N LEU A 142 -3.20 -16.59 2.62
CA LEU A 142 -3.15 -15.80 1.39
C LEU A 142 -1.79 -15.92 0.72
N ALA A 143 -1.75 -16.51 -0.48
CA ALA A 143 -0.55 -16.55 -1.32
C ALA A 143 0.06 -15.15 -1.51
N LYS A 144 -0.81 -14.15 -1.65
CA LYS A 144 -0.39 -12.76 -1.88
C LYS A 144 0.42 -12.18 -0.73
N PHE A 145 0.17 -12.60 0.52
CA PHE A 145 0.91 -12.13 1.68
C PHE A 145 2.39 -12.58 1.61
N TYR A 146 2.63 -13.85 1.29
CA TYR A 146 3.97 -14.40 1.12
C TYR A 146 4.73 -13.73 -0.02
N GLU A 147 4.07 -13.49 -1.16
CA GLU A 147 4.66 -12.79 -2.31
C GLU A 147 5.16 -11.39 -1.91
N ILE A 148 4.32 -10.60 -1.25
CA ILE A 148 4.63 -9.22 -0.86
C ILE A 148 5.77 -9.20 0.17
N TRP A 149 5.69 -10.07 1.18
CA TRP A 149 6.71 -10.10 2.23
C TRP A 149 8.07 -10.57 1.68
N ALA A 150 8.08 -11.62 0.86
CA ALA A 150 9.30 -12.10 0.23
C ALA A 150 9.89 -11.07 -0.75
N TRP A 151 9.05 -10.33 -1.49
CA TRP A 151 9.49 -9.23 -2.32
C TRP A 151 10.17 -8.12 -1.51
N GLU A 152 9.60 -7.70 -0.38
CA GLU A 152 10.23 -6.68 0.48
C GLU A 152 11.60 -7.15 1.02
N LEU A 153 11.73 -8.44 1.34
CA LEU A 153 13.02 -9.03 1.74
C LEU A 153 14.02 -9.07 0.59
N GLU A 154 13.58 -9.44 -0.62
CA GLU A 154 14.40 -9.46 -1.84
C GLU A 154 14.96 -8.07 -2.16
N GLN A 155 14.11 -7.04 -2.13
CA GLN A 155 14.50 -5.65 -2.39
C GLN A 155 15.55 -5.12 -1.40
N ARG A 156 15.56 -5.66 -0.18
CA ARG A 156 16.55 -5.36 0.86
C ARG A 156 17.79 -6.26 0.79
N GLY A 157 17.89 -7.10 -0.24
CA GLY A 157 19.01 -8.02 -0.47
C GLY A 157 18.98 -9.28 0.41
N ASN A 158 17.90 -9.52 1.16
CA ASN A 158 17.77 -10.68 2.04
C ASN A 158 17.14 -11.88 1.32
N VAL A 159 17.82 -12.35 0.28
CA VAL A 159 17.35 -13.42 -0.62
C VAL A 159 17.08 -14.72 0.14
N LYS A 160 17.90 -15.07 1.13
CA LYS A 160 17.71 -16.29 1.93
C LYS A 160 16.38 -16.28 2.68
N LYS A 161 16.07 -15.17 3.36
CA LYS A 161 14.80 -15.06 4.07
C LYS A 161 13.64 -15.03 3.08
N ALA A 162 13.78 -14.33 1.96
CA ALA A 162 12.75 -14.34 0.91
C ALA A 162 12.42 -15.76 0.42
N TYR A 163 13.45 -16.59 0.20
CA TYR A 163 13.27 -18.01 -0.11
C TYR A 163 12.50 -18.75 0.99
N SER A 164 12.88 -18.58 2.26
CA SER A 164 12.18 -19.22 3.39
C SER A 164 10.71 -18.82 3.48
N ILE A 165 10.37 -17.55 3.20
CA ILE A 165 8.99 -17.07 3.19
C ILE A 165 8.18 -17.75 2.07
N TYR A 166 8.70 -17.80 0.84
CA TYR A 166 8.02 -18.52 -0.24
C TYR A 166 7.85 -20.02 0.06
N SER A 167 8.89 -20.66 0.61
CA SER A 167 8.85 -22.07 0.96
C SER A 167 7.79 -22.36 2.03
N ASP A 168 7.69 -21.52 3.07
CA ASP A 168 6.68 -21.66 4.13
C ASP A 168 5.26 -21.47 3.57
N GLY A 169 5.04 -20.47 2.72
CA GLY A 169 3.74 -20.28 2.08
C GLY A 169 3.31 -21.47 1.23
N CYS A 170 4.24 -22.08 0.48
CA CYS A 170 3.99 -23.30 -0.29
C CYS A 170 3.65 -24.47 0.64
N GLN A 171 4.40 -24.65 1.73
CA GLN A 171 4.17 -25.70 2.72
C GLN A 171 2.79 -25.57 3.38
N ARG A 172 2.36 -24.34 3.64
CA ARG A 172 1.03 -24.01 4.20
C ARG A 172 -0.10 -24.08 3.17
N LYS A 173 0.21 -24.29 1.89
CA LYS A 173 -0.76 -24.30 0.78
C LYS A 173 -1.60 -23.02 0.74
N ALA A 174 -0.94 -21.87 0.93
CA ALA A 174 -1.59 -20.58 0.85
C ALA A 174 -2.20 -20.36 -0.53
N LYS A 175 -3.44 -19.86 -0.57
CA LYS A 175 -4.26 -19.81 -1.77
C LYS A 175 -4.20 -18.46 -2.47
N PRO A 176 -4.31 -18.41 -3.81
CA PRO A 176 -4.24 -19.56 -4.73
C PRO A 176 -2.83 -20.15 -4.81
N VAL A 177 -2.71 -21.48 -4.69
CA VAL A 177 -1.41 -22.17 -4.57
C VAL A 177 -0.59 -22.00 -5.84
N GLU A 178 -1.26 -22.08 -6.99
CA GLU A 178 -0.65 -21.97 -8.32
C GLU A 178 -0.02 -20.59 -8.51
N LEU A 179 -0.66 -19.54 -7.99
CA LEU A 179 -0.10 -18.19 -8.05
C LEU A 179 1.14 -18.04 -7.17
N LEU A 180 1.15 -18.69 -6.01
CA LEU A 180 2.31 -18.68 -5.13
C LEU A 180 3.50 -19.42 -5.76
N GLU A 181 3.26 -20.59 -6.36
CA GLU A 181 4.30 -21.37 -7.06
C GLU A 181 4.88 -20.59 -8.24
N VAL A 182 4.04 -19.93 -9.02
CA VAL A 182 4.47 -19.06 -10.13
C VAL A 182 5.30 -17.88 -9.59
N ALA A 183 4.87 -17.25 -8.51
CA ALA A 183 5.63 -16.15 -7.89
C ALA A 183 6.99 -16.63 -7.37
N PHE A 184 7.03 -17.79 -6.74
CA PHE A 184 8.26 -18.40 -6.24
C PHE A 184 9.23 -18.75 -7.38
N GLY A 185 8.73 -19.35 -8.47
CA GLY A 185 9.52 -19.63 -9.66
C GLY A 185 10.13 -18.37 -10.28
N LYS A 186 9.36 -17.27 -10.35
CA LYS A 186 9.86 -15.97 -10.82
C LYS A 186 10.96 -15.42 -9.91
N PHE A 187 10.83 -15.57 -8.59
CA PHE A 187 11.87 -15.20 -7.63
C PHE A 187 13.15 -16.01 -7.86
N LEU A 188 13.05 -17.34 -7.98
CA LEU A 188 14.21 -18.20 -8.22
C LEU A 188 14.94 -17.85 -9.51
N ALA A 189 14.20 -17.52 -10.57
CA ALA A 189 14.78 -17.06 -11.83
C ALA A 189 15.58 -15.75 -11.68
N ARG A 190 15.05 -14.78 -10.90
CA ARG A 190 15.78 -13.53 -10.61
C ARG A 190 17.05 -13.78 -9.80
N VAL A 191 16.97 -14.63 -8.78
CA VAL A 191 18.13 -14.99 -7.94
C VAL A 191 19.21 -15.71 -8.74
N ALA A 192 18.83 -16.65 -9.59
CA ALA A 192 19.77 -17.35 -10.48
C ALA A 192 20.49 -16.36 -11.41
N LYS A 193 19.74 -15.44 -12.03
CA LYS A 193 20.30 -14.38 -12.87
C LYS A 193 21.29 -13.49 -12.10
N MET A 194 20.92 -13.01 -10.91
CA MET A 194 21.81 -12.20 -10.07
C MET A 194 23.12 -12.93 -9.71
N THR A 195 23.02 -14.25 -9.46
CA THR A 195 24.18 -15.09 -9.12
C THR A 195 25.12 -15.24 -10.32
N LEU A 196 24.56 -15.47 -11.52
CA LEU A 196 25.34 -15.59 -12.76
C LEU A 196 26.00 -14.27 -13.19
N GLU A 197 25.34 -13.14 -12.93
CA GLU A 197 25.85 -11.80 -13.27
C GLU A 197 26.91 -11.29 -12.28
N GLY A 198 27.29 -12.08 -11.27
CA GLY A 198 28.32 -11.70 -10.29
C GLY A 198 27.91 -10.49 -9.43
N ILE A 199 26.63 -10.12 -9.42
CA ILE A 199 26.05 -9.10 -8.55
C ILE A 199 25.90 -9.74 -7.17
N GLY A 200 27.04 -9.96 -6.52
CA GLY A 200 27.13 -10.59 -5.22
C GLY A 200 26.31 -9.79 -4.22
N CYS A 201 25.27 -10.42 -3.66
CA CYS A 201 24.74 -10.03 -2.37
C CYS A 201 25.93 -9.91 -1.42
N ARG A 202 26.27 -8.69 -1.00
CA ARG A 202 27.19 -8.42 0.12
C ARG A 202 26.51 -8.86 1.42
N GLY A 203 26.36 -10.17 1.57
CA GLY A 203 25.95 -10.85 2.80
C GLY A 203 27.00 -11.90 3.07
N LYS A 204 28.00 -11.54 3.89
CA LYS A 204 29.06 -12.44 4.34
C LYS A 204 28.43 -13.70 4.90
N TRP A 205 28.72 -14.84 4.27
CA TRP A 205 28.60 -16.14 4.91
C TRP A 205 29.81 -16.23 5.85
N LYS A 206 29.56 -16.02 7.14
CA LYS A 206 30.39 -16.52 8.22
C LYS A 206 29.50 -17.35 9.12
#